data_AF-A0AAY5KHQ8-F1
#
_entry.id   AF-A0AAY5KHQ8-F1
#
_cell.length_a   1.000
_cell.length_b   1.000
_cell.length_c   1.000
_cell.angle_alpha   90.00
_cell.angle_beta   90.00
_cell.angle_gamma   90.00
#
_symmetry.space_group_name_H-M   'P 1'
#
loop_
_entity.id
_entity.type
_entity.pdbx_description
1 polymer ?
#
loop_
_entity_poly.entity_id
_entity_poly.type
_entity_poly.pdbx_seq_one_letter_code
_entity_poly.pdbx_strand_id
1 'polypeptide(L)'
;MPSSRFLNMCGCIYLTSLNMCGCIYLTSLNMCGCIYLTSLNMCGCIYLTSLNMCGCIYLTSLNMCGCIYLTSLNMCGCIYLTSLNMCGCIYLTSLNMCGCIYLTSLNMCGCIYLTSLNMCGCIHLTSLNMCGCIHLTSLNMCGCIYLTSLNMCGCIYLTSLNMCGCIHLTSLNMCGCIHLTSLNMCGCIHLTSLNMCGCIYLTSLNMCGCIHLTSLNMCGCIYLTSLNMCGCIHLTSLNMCGCIHLTSLNMCGCIYLTSLNMCGCIYLTSLNMCGCIHLTSLNMCGCIHLTSVNMCGCIHLTSLNMCGCIHLTSLNMCGCIYLTSLNMCGCIYLTSLNMCGCIYLTSLNMCGCIHQTSLNMCGCIYLTSLNMCGLYLEIGLWLSVPLLQVRRTLFSLMSSTRTPPEGPGGPGGGEMGEGGGG
;
A
#
# COMPACT_ATOMS: atom_id res chain seq x y z
N MET A 1 17.41 43.10 2.55
CA MET A 1 18.54 43.84 3.12
C MET A 1 19.10 43.09 4.34
N PRO A 2 20.13 42.22 4.32
CA PRO A 2 20.94 41.70 3.20
C PRO A 2 20.14 40.94 2.12
N SER A 3 20.75 40.44 1.05
CA SER A 3 21.64 41.25 0.21
C SER A 3 23.05 40.68 -0.01
N SER A 4 23.51 39.74 0.82
CA SER A 4 24.89 39.23 0.77
C SER A 4 25.36 38.66 2.12
N ARG A 5 26.68 38.52 2.31
CA ARG A 5 27.28 37.46 3.15
C ARG A 5 27.42 37.73 4.65
N PHE A 6 26.30 38.01 5.33
CA PHE A 6 26.21 37.99 6.81
C PHE A 6 25.70 36.59 7.27
N LEU A 7 24.80 36.33 8.24
CA LEU A 7 24.06 37.11 9.24
C LEU A 7 23.76 36.25 10.49
N ASN A 8 23.73 36.87 11.67
CA ASN A 8 23.28 36.24 12.93
C ASN A 8 22.51 37.27 13.78
N MET A 9 21.40 36.86 14.39
CA MET A 9 20.57 37.69 15.27
C MET A 9 20.09 36.88 16.49
N CYS A 10 20.90 36.86 17.54
CA CYS A 10 20.52 36.31 18.85
C CYS A 10 19.80 37.38 19.70
N GLY A 11 18.72 37.00 20.38
CA GLY A 11 18.04 37.86 21.37
C GLY A 11 17.20 39.00 20.77
N CYS A 12 16.87 38.95 19.46
CA CYS A 12 16.01 39.95 18.84
C CYS A 12 14.54 39.75 19.27
N ILE A 13 14.14 40.40 20.36
CA ILE A 13 12.83 40.17 21.00
C ILE A 13 11.66 40.48 20.04
N TYR A 14 11.73 41.62 19.35
CA TYR A 14 10.73 42.07 18.38
C TYR A 14 11.40 42.51 17.08
N LEU A 15 11.00 41.90 15.97
CA LEU A 15 11.29 42.32 14.60
C LEU A 15 9.99 42.14 13.80
N THR A 16 9.49 43.14 13.08
CA THR A 16 8.23 42.94 12.33
C THR A 16 8.44 42.00 11.14
N SER A 17 9.37 42.34 10.25
CA SER A 17 9.67 41.54 9.05
C SER A 17 11.13 41.61 8.66
N LEU A 18 11.69 40.49 8.19
CA LEU A 18 12.98 40.47 7.48
C LEU A 18 12.75 40.07 6.02
N ASN A 19 13.05 40.99 5.10
CA ASN A 19 12.90 40.80 3.65
C ASN A 19 14.27 40.81 2.98
N MET A 20 14.65 39.72 2.31
CA MET A 20 15.97 39.55 1.68
C MET A 20 15.84 39.13 0.21
N CYS A 21 16.14 40.05 -0.71
CA CYS A 21 15.94 39.86 -2.15
C CYS A 21 17.26 39.91 -2.92
N GLY A 22 17.44 39.04 -3.93
CA GLY A 22 18.64 38.98 -4.77
C GLY A 22 19.88 38.42 -4.06
N CYS A 23 19.69 37.45 -3.16
CA CYS A 23 20.71 36.95 -2.25
C CYS A 23 21.73 36.03 -2.94
N ILE A 24 22.79 36.59 -3.52
CA ILE A 24 23.81 35.82 -4.27
C ILE A 24 24.58 34.85 -3.37
N TYR A 25 25.21 35.30 -2.27
CA TYR A 25 26.03 34.44 -1.40
C TYR A 25 25.84 34.74 0.10
N LEU A 26 25.07 33.92 0.81
CA LEU A 26 24.89 33.98 2.26
C LEU A 26 25.39 32.68 2.90
N THR A 27 26.28 32.74 3.90
CA THR A 27 26.73 31.51 4.58
C THR A 27 25.62 31.01 5.51
N SER A 28 25.13 31.86 6.39
CA SER A 28 24.09 31.50 7.36
C SER A 28 23.18 32.68 7.64
N LEU A 29 21.89 32.42 7.87
CA LEU A 29 21.04 33.27 8.70
C LEU A 29 20.67 32.47 9.94
N ASN A 30 21.17 32.90 11.09
CA ASN A 30 20.81 32.33 12.38
C ASN A 30 19.93 33.32 13.15
N MET A 31 18.80 32.85 13.71
CA MET A 31 18.03 33.60 14.69
C MET A 31 17.73 32.73 15.92
N CYS A 32 18.04 33.25 17.10
CA CYS A 32 17.89 32.52 18.36
C CYS A 32 17.13 33.37 19.39
N GLY A 33 16.06 32.83 19.97
CA GLY A 33 15.26 33.49 21.01
C GLY A 33 14.44 34.69 20.54
N CYS A 34 13.97 34.68 19.29
CA CYS A 34 13.13 35.76 18.76
C CYS A 34 11.67 35.55 19.22
N ILE A 35 11.15 36.45 20.05
CA ILE A 35 9.79 36.30 20.58
C ILE A 35 8.75 36.59 19.48
N TYR A 36 8.96 37.62 18.67
CA TYR A 36 7.99 38.05 17.67
C TYR A 36 8.64 38.40 16.33
N LEU A 37 8.26 37.67 15.28
CA LEU A 37 8.64 37.91 13.87
C LEU A 37 7.45 37.63 12.94
N THR A 38 6.72 38.61 12.39
CA THR A 38 5.54 38.26 11.57
C THR A 38 5.94 37.59 10.25
N SER A 39 7.05 37.98 9.63
CA SER A 39 7.48 37.34 8.39
C SER A 39 8.99 37.34 8.14
N LEU A 40 9.51 36.21 7.66
CA LEU A 40 10.80 36.11 6.97
C LEU A 40 10.56 35.76 5.50
N ASN A 41 10.89 36.68 4.60
CA ASN A 41 10.73 36.50 3.15
C ASN A 41 12.10 36.53 2.46
N MET A 42 12.43 35.49 1.70
CA MET A 42 13.68 35.42 0.93
C MET A 42 13.43 35.11 -0.54
N CYS A 43 13.83 36.00 -1.44
CA CYS A 43 13.50 35.93 -2.87
C CYS A 43 14.75 36.02 -3.75
N GLY A 44 14.92 35.06 -4.67
CA GLY A 44 16.05 35.01 -5.59
C GLY A 44 17.38 34.77 -4.88
N CYS A 45 17.45 33.73 -4.05
CA CYS A 45 18.69 33.33 -3.37
C CYS A 45 19.48 32.38 -4.25
N ILE A 46 20.71 32.74 -4.64
CA ILE A 46 21.54 31.82 -5.43
C ILE A 46 22.21 30.81 -4.49
N TYR A 47 22.89 31.28 -3.44
CA TYR A 47 23.50 30.41 -2.43
C TYR A 47 23.17 30.84 -1.00
N LEU A 48 22.61 29.91 -0.23
CA LEU A 48 22.49 29.96 1.23
C LEU A 48 23.00 28.64 1.83
N THR A 49 24.01 28.63 2.69
CA THR A 49 24.39 27.34 3.32
C THR A 49 23.38 26.91 4.40
N SER A 50 22.96 27.83 5.29
CA SER A 50 21.97 27.48 6.33
C SER A 50 21.01 28.60 6.74
N LEU A 51 19.77 28.24 7.04
CA LEU A 51 18.83 29.04 7.83
C LEU A 51 18.49 28.27 9.10
N ASN A 52 18.84 28.82 10.27
CA ASN A 52 18.60 28.20 11.57
C ASN A 52 17.74 29.12 12.44
N MET A 53 16.59 28.62 12.89
CA MET A 53 15.64 29.36 13.75
C MET A 53 15.41 28.56 15.03
N CYS A 54 15.87 29.06 16.17
CA CYS A 54 15.80 28.35 17.45
C CYS A 54 15.02 29.16 18.49
N GLY A 55 14.00 28.54 19.11
CA GLY A 55 13.19 29.16 20.16
C GLY A 55 12.40 30.38 19.70
N CYS A 56 11.82 30.33 18.50
CA CYS A 56 11.01 31.42 17.96
C CYS A 56 9.55 31.26 18.40
N ILE A 57 9.02 32.22 19.19
CA ILE A 57 7.70 32.03 19.81
C ILE A 57 6.58 32.30 18.78
N TYR A 58 6.61 33.44 18.09
CA TYR A 58 5.66 33.78 17.04
C TYR A 58 6.37 34.04 15.70
N LEU A 59 6.10 33.19 14.70
CA LEU A 59 6.47 33.40 13.30
C LEU A 59 5.25 33.24 12.39
N THR A 60 4.62 34.29 11.86
CA THR A 60 3.41 34.06 11.03
C THR A 60 3.77 33.37 9.71
N SER A 61 4.82 33.81 9.01
CA SER A 61 5.24 33.18 7.75
C SER A 61 6.75 33.12 7.53
N LEU A 62 7.20 31.99 7.00
CA LEU A 62 8.51 31.82 6.38
C LEU A 62 8.28 31.51 4.90
N ASN A 63 8.63 32.45 4.01
CA ASN A 63 8.46 32.30 2.56
C ASN A 63 9.83 32.36 1.88
N MET A 64 10.17 31.36 1.07
CA MET A 64 11.35 31.40 0.22
C MET A 64 11.02 31.05 -1.23
N CYS A 65 11.40 31.94 -2.15
CA CYS A 65 11.06 31.86 -3.57
C CYS A 65 12.31 31.98 -4.45
N GLY A 66 12.57 30.99 -5.31
CA GLY A 66 13.74 30.99 -6.19
C GLY A 66 15.06 30.83 -5.43
N CYS A 67 15.15 29.84 -4.55
CA CYS A 67 16.38 29.46 -3.84
C CYS A 67 17.13 28.39 -4.62
N ILE A 68 18.22 28.75 -5.32
CA ILE A 68 18.94 27.78 -6.17
C ILE A 68 19.68 26.75 -5.30
N TYR A 69 20.44 27.18 -4.29
CA TYR A 69 21.11 26.29 -3.34
C TYR A 69 20.80 26.66 -1.88
N LEU A 70 20.29 25.67 -1.13
CA LEU A 70 20.13 25.69 0.32
C LEU A 70 20.67 24.38 0.93
N THR A 71 21.67 24.40 1.83
CA THR A 71 22.13 23.13 2.44
C THR A 71 21.21 22.71 3.59
N SER A 72 20.82 23.62 4.48
CA SER A 72 19.92 23.28 5.59
C SER A 72 18.92 24.39 5.94
N LEU A 73 17.69 23.98 6.24
CA LEU A 73 16.69 24.77 6.96
C LEU A 73 16.32 24.03 8.25
N ASN A 74 16.67 24.60 9.39
CA ASN A 74 16.44 24.01 10.71
C ASN A 74 15.55 24.93 11.55
N MET A 75 14.38 24.43 11.95
CA MET A 75 13.45 25.15 12.85
C MET A 75 13.27 24.32 14.13
N CYS A 76 13.74 24.83 15.26
CA CYS A 76 13.74 24.11 16.54
C CYS A 76 12.97 24.89 17.62
N GLY A 77 11.98 24.27 18.25
CA GLY A 77 11.19 24.87 19.34
C GLY A 77 10.39 26.09 18.89
N CYS A 78 9.80 26.05 17.70
CA CYS A 78 8.94 27.13 17.20
C CYS A 78 7.51 26.94 17.71
N ILE A 79 6.97 27.89 18.48
CA ILE A 79 5.67 27.69 19.14
C ILE A 79 4.52 27.92 18.15
N TYR A 80 4.52 29.04 17.44
CA TYR A 80 3.54 29.34 16.38
C TYR A 80 4.24 29.62 15.04
N LEU A 81 3.93 28.81 14.03
CA LEU A 81 4.31 29.00 12.62
C LEU A 81 3.09 28.85 11.70
N THR A 82 2.47 29.91 11.18
CA THR A 82 1.25 29.71 10.37
C THR A 82 1.56 29.06 9.02
N SER A 83 2.58 29.52 8.30
CA SER A 83 2.99 28.90 7.02
C SER A 83 4.48 28.89 6.78
N LEU A 84 5.01 27.75 6.32
CA LEU A 84 6.32 27.64 5.70
C LEU A 84 6.13 27.32 4.21
N ASN A 85 6.48 28.24 3.33
CA ASN A 85 6.31 28.12 1.88
C ASN A 85 7.67 28.17 1.18
N MET A 86 7.97 27.18 0.35
CA MET A 86 9.21 27.04 -0.42
C MET A 86 8.87 26.82 -1.89
N CYS A 87 9.14 27.81 -2.75
CA CYS A 87 8.78 27.77 -4.17
C CYS A 87 10.03 27.87 -5.06
N GLY A 88 10.24 26.91 -5.96
CA GLY A 88 11.36 26.89 -6.89
C GLY A 88 12.72 26.76 -6.18
N CYS A 89 12.84 25.82 -5.24
CA CYS A 89 14.09 25.54 -4.54
C CYS A 89 14.88 24.45 -5.29
N ILE A 90 15.94 24.78 -6.04
CA ILE A 90 16.56 23.79 -6.93
C ILE A 90 17.29 22.69 -6.15
N TYR A 91 18.10 23.05 -5.16
CA TYR A 91 18.77 22.12 -4.25
C TYR A 91 18.49 22.47 -2.79
N LEU A 92 17.96 21.49 -2.04
CA LEU A 92 17.82 21.53 -0.58
C LEU A 92 18.39 20.25 0.03
N THR A 93 19.49 20.28 0.79
CA THR A 93 20.00 19.02 1.39
C THR A 93 19.10 18.57 2.56
N SER A 94 18.69 19.47 3.44
CA SER A 94 17.85 19.10 4.59
C SER A 94 16.85 20.17 5.02
N LEU A 95 15.64 19.75 5.36
CA LEU A 95 14.65 20.51 6.10
C LEU A 95 14.31 19.76 7.39
N ASN A 96 14.67 20.32 8.54
CA ASN A 96 14.45 19.72 9.85
C ASN A 96 13.56 20.61 10.72
N MET A 97 12.42 20.09 11.15
CA MET A 97 11.47 20.78 12.04
C MET A 97 11.32 19.98 13.34
N CYS A 98 11.79 20.51 14.45
CA CYS A 98 11.82 19.81 15.74
C CYS A 98 11.03 20.58 16.81
N GLY A 99 10.05 19.93 17.44
CA GLY A 99 9.27 20.52 18.53
C GLY A 99 8.45 21.75 18.12
N CYS A 100 7.86 21.73 16.92
CA CYS A 100 6.98 22.81 16.45
C CYS A 100 5.55 22.59 16.98
N ILE A 101 5.02 23.52 17.77
CA ILE A 101 3.74 23.28 18.48
C ILE A 101 2.55 23.51 17.53
N TYR A 102 2.48 24.66 16.87
CA TYR A 102 1.47 24.95 15.85
C TYR A 102 2.11 25.27 14.50
N LEU A 103 1.85 24.44 13.49
CA LEU A 103 2.21 24.64 12.10
C LEU A 103 0.97 24.50 11.20
N THR A 104 0.38 25.57 10.67
CA THR A 104 -0.85 25.38 9.86
C THR A 104 -0.52 24.76 8.49
N SER A 105 0.56 25.19 7.84
CA SER A 105 0.96 24.62 6.55
C SER A 105 2.47 24.58 6.31
N LEU A 106 2.93 23.49 5.69
CA LEU A 106 4.24 23.36 5.06
C LEU A 106 4.03 23.02 3.58
N ASN A 107 4.37 23.96 2.70
CA ASN A 107 4.17 23.85 1.25
C ASN A 107 5.52 23.92 0.52
N MET A 108 5.88 22.88 -0.21
CA MET A 108 7.10 22.78 -1.01
C MET A 108 6.71 22.59 -2.49
N CYS A 109 6.98 23.57 -3.35
CA CYS A 109 6.58 23.58 -4.75
C CYS A 109 7.79 23.73 -5.68
N GLY A 110 7.98 22.78 -6.61
CA GLY A 110 9.07 22.81 -7.59
C GLY A 110 10.46 22.65 -6.95
N CYS A 111 10.59 21.76 -5.95
CA CYS A 111 11.86 21.51 -5.28
C CYS A 111 12.63 20.36 -5.97
N ILE A 112 13.60 20.66 -6.84
CA ILE A 112 14.15 19.67 -7.77
C ILE A 112 14.91 18.56 -7.03
N TYR A 113 15.78 18.91 -6.08
CA TYR A 113 16.48 17.95 -5.22
C TYR A 113 16.25 18.26 -3.74
N LEU A 114 15.76 17.27 -2.98
CA LEU A 114 15.63 17.30 -1.53
C LEU A 114 16.22 16.01 -0.91
N THR A 115 17.30 16.06 -0.13
CA THR A 115 17.83 14.80 0.45
C THR A 115 16.99 14.34 1.65
N SER A 116 16.61 15.24 2.56
CA SER A 116 15.79 14.87 3.72
C SER A 116 14.79 15.95 4.14
N LEU A 117 13.58 15.51 4.47
CA LEU A 117 12.58 16.27 5.23
C LEU A 117 12.27 15.49 6.51
N ASN A 118 12.63 16.06 7.67
CA ASN A 118 12.45 15.45 8.98
C ASN A 118 11.55 16.32 9.86
N MET A 119 10.42 15.78 10.32
CA MET A 119 9.49 16.45 11.23
C MET A 119 9.39 15.63 12.52
N CYS A 120 9.89 16.17 13.63
CA CYS A 120 9.95 15.46 14.91
C CYS A 120 9.18 16.22 16.01
N GLY A 121 8.20 15.57 16.64
CA GLY A 121 7.42 16.14 17.75
C GLY A 121 6.60 17.37 17.35
N CYS A 122 6.02 17.37 16.15
CA CYS A 122 5.14 18.45 15.69
C CYS A 122 3.71 18.22 16.23
N ILE A 123 3.20 19.12 17.08
CA ILE A 123 1.94 18.86 17.80
C ILE A 123 0.73 19.07 16.89
N HIS A 124 0.61 20.22 16.24
CA HIS A 124 -0.40 20.49 15.22
C HIS A 124 0.25 20.83 13.89
N LEU A 125 0.00 20.02 12.85
CA LEU A 125 0.37 20.28 11.45
C LEU A 125 -0.89 20.15 10.58
N THR A 126 -1.56 21.22 10.16
CA THR A 126 -2.82 21.01 9.39
C THR A 126 -2.53 20.39 8.02
N SER A 127 -1.55 20.90 7.27
CA SER A 127 -1.19 20.34 5.96
C SER A 127 0.30 20.31 5.67
N LEU A 128 0.76 19.19 5.08
CA LEU A 128 2.03 19.06 4.38
C LEU A 128 1.75 18.81 2.89
N ASN A 129 2.16 19.74 2.03
CA ASN A 129 1.97 19.65 0.58
C ASN A 129 3.32 19.71 -0.14
N MET A 130 3.67 18.66 -0.89
CA MET A 130 4.88 18.57 -1.71
C MET A 130 4.46 18.42 -3.17
N CYS A 131 4.78 19.40 -4.03
CA CYS A 131 4.36 19.42 -5.44
C CYS A 131 5.57 19.58 -6.36
N GLY A 132 5.74 18.66 -7.32
CA GLY A 132 6.79 18.72 -8.34
C GLY A 132 8.21 18.57 -7.78
N CYS A 133 8.40 17.67 -6.80
CA CYS A 133 9.71 17.42 -6.20
C CYS A 133 10.41 16.25 -6.90
N ILE A 134 11.37 16.53 -7.81
CA ILE A 134 11.89 15.49 -8.72
C ILE A 134 12.63 14.37 -7.97
N HIS A 135 13.50 14.71 -7.01
CA HIS A 135 14.18 13.74 -6.16
C HIS A 135 13.99 14.07 -4.67
N LEU A 136 13.49 13.11 -3.90
CA LEU A 136 13.40 13.15 -2.44
C LEU A 136 14.02 11.88 -1.85
N THR A 137 15.17 11.93 -1.16
CA THR A 137 15.73 10.68 -0.62
C THR A 137 14.93 10.18 0.58
N SER A 138 14.52 11.06 1.49
CA SER A 138 13.75 10.65 2.68
C SER A 138 12.76 11.70 3.18
N LEU A 139 11.58 11.23 3.59
CA LEU A 139 10.59 11.98 4.37
C LEU A 139 10.30 11.20 5.65
N ASN A 140 10.67 11.76 6.79
CA ASN A 140 10.53 11.13 8.11
C ASN A 140 9.64 12.00 9.02
N MET A 141 8.52 11.45 9.49
CA MET A 141 7.59 12.12 10.40
C MET A 141 7.49 11.30 11.69
N CYS A 142 7.99 11.82 12.81
CA CYS A 142 8.06 11.11 14.09
C CYS A 142 7.30 11.87 15.19
N GLY A 143 6.34 11.20 15.84
CA GLY A 143 5.58 11.78 16.96
C GLY A 143 4.74 13.00 16.58
N CYS A 144 4.14 13.01 15.39
CA CYS A 144 3.24 14.09 14.96
C CYS A 144 1.83 13.83 15.51
N ILE A 145 1.31 14.73 16.35
CA ILE A 145 0.06 14.43 17.10
C ILE A 145 -1.17 14.66 16.23
N TYR A 146 -1.31 15.83 15.61
CA TYR A 146 -2.38 16.14 14.67
C TYR A 146 -1.82 16.50 13.30
N LEU A 147 -2.06 15.64 12.30
CA LEU A 147 -1.83 15.91 10.88
C LEU A 147 -3.15 15.78 10.12
N THR A 148 -3.67 16.82 9.47
CA THR A 148 -4.93 16.63 8.71
C THR A 148 -4.64 16.00 7.35
N SER A 149 -3.74 16.57 6.56
CA SER A 149 -3.39 16.02 5.23
C SER A 149 -1.89 16.03 4.93
N LEU A 150 -1.37 14.92 4.41
CA LEU A 150 -0.08 14.84 3.73
C LEU A 150 -0.32 14.54 2.24
N ASN A 151 0.05 15.47 1.37
CA ASN A 151 -0.19 15.39 -0.08
C ASN A 151 1.16 15.45 -0.83
N MET A 152 1.46 14.43 -1.63
CA MET A 152 2.67 14.34 -2.47
C MET A 152 2.24 14.24 -3.95
N CYS A 153 2.53 15.24 -4.76
CA CYS A 153 2.09 15.30 -6.16
C CYS A 153 3.29 15.47 -7.11
N GLY A 154 3.49 14.53 -8.03
CA GLY A 154 4.55 14.59 -9.04
C GLY A 154 5.96 14.41 -8.48
N CYS A 155 6.15 13.54 -7.48
CA CYS A 155 7.44 13.28 -6.87
C CYS A 155 8.15 12.09 -7.55
N ILE A 156 8.98 12.36 -8.56
CA ILE A 156 9.47 11.31 -9.50
C ILE A 156 10.27 10.20 -8.78
N TYR A 157 11.17 10.56 -7.87
CA TYR A 157 11.94 9.60 -7.07
C TYR A 157 11.79 9.87 -5.57
N LEU A 158 11.38 8.84 -4.81
CA LEU A 158 11.31 8.83 -3.35
C LEU A 158 11.95 7.57 -2.78
N THR A 159 13.05 7.64 -2.01
CA THR A 159 13.63 6.39 -1.47
C THR A 159 12.85 5.88 -0.25
N SER A 160 12.56 6.75 0.72
CA SER A 160 11.74 6.35 1.89
C SER A 160 10.75 7.42 2.36
N LEU A 161 9.56 6.96 2.72
CA LEU A 161 8.56 7.69 3.49
C LEU A 161 8.29 6.91 4.78
N ASN A 162 8.71 7.46 5.92
CA ASN A 162 8.60 6.84 7.24
C ASN A 162 7.71 7.69 8.15
N MET A 163 6.59 7.14 8.61
CA MET A 163 5.69 7.79 9.57
C MET A 163 5.66 6.94 10.84
N CYS A 164 6.06 7.49 11.98
CA CYS A 164 6.14 6.77 13.26
C CYS A 164 5.40 7.53 14.36
N GLY A 165 4.48 6.85 15.07
CA GLY A 165 3.74 7.43 16.19
C GLY A 165 2.88 8.65 15.81
N CYS A 166 2.27 8.64 14.62
CA CYS A 166 1.39 9.71 14.18
C CYS A 166 -0.04 9.46 14.71
N ILE A 167 -0.53 10.33 15.61
CA ILE A 167 -1.76 10.02 16.38
C ILE A 167 -3.01 10.27 15.53
N HIS A 168 -3.16 11.43 14.89
CA HIS A 168 -4.20 11.71 13.92
C HIS A 168 -3.59 12.05 12.55
N LEU A 169 -4.01 11.34 11.50
CA LEU A 169 -3.65 11.56 10.10
C LEU A 169 -4.88 11.36 9.20
N THR A 170 -5.67 12.41 8.92
CA THR A 170 -6.94 12.20 8.19
C THR A 170 -6.73 11.64 6.77
N SER A 171 -5.77 12.17 6.01
CA SER A 171 -5.44 11.62 4.68
C SER A 171 -3.95 11.68 4.35
N LEU A 172 -3.41 10.58 3.81
CA LEU A 172 -2.14 10.56 3.10
C LEU A 172 -2.43 10.27 1.62
N ASN A 173 -2.15 11.24 0.74
CA ASN A 173 -2.38 11.14 -0.70
C ASN A 173 -1.05 11.26 -1.45
N MET A 174 -0.70 10.28 -2.27
CA MET A 174 0.44 10.36 -3.19
C MET A 174 -0.01 10.12 -4.62
N CYS A 175 0.35 11.04 -5.52
CA CYS A 175 -0.09 11.05 -6.92
C CYS A 175 1.09 11.28 -7.87
N GLY A 176 1.32 10.36 -8.81
CA GLY A 176 2.40 10.44 -9.80
C GLY A 176 3.81 10.24 -9.24
N CYS A 177 3.95 9.43 -8.18
CA CYS A 177 5.25 9.13 -7.57
C CYS A 177 5.93 7.93 -8.28
N ILE A 178 6.66 8.19 -9.36
CA ILE A 178 7.10 7.16 -10.32
C ILE A 178 7.93 6.04 -9.65
N HIS A 179 8.90 6.38 -8.79
CA HIS A 179 9.68 5.41 -8.03
C HIS A 179 9.59 5.67 -6.52
N LEU A 180 9.17 4.67 -5.76
CA LEU A 180 9.16 4.65 -4.30
C LEU A 180 9.83 3.36 -3.78
N THR A 181 10.94 3.44 -3.03
CA THR A 181 11.54 2.20 -2.50
C THR A 181 10.80 1.68 -1.27
N SER A 182 10.41 2.55 -0.34
CA SER A 182 9.72 2.14 0.88
C SER A 182 8.72 3.16 1.41
N LEU A 183 7.55 2.67 1.82
CA LEU A 183 6.57 3.38 2.63
C LEU A 183 6.34 2.58 3.92
N ASN A 184 6.75 3.15 5.06
CA ASN A 184 6.67 2.51 6.37
C ASN A 184 5.80 3.37 7.30
N MET A 185 4.68 2.81 7.78
CA MET A 185 3.78 3.44 8.73
C MET A 185 3.76 2.60 10.02
N CYS A 186 4.20 3.16 11.15
CA CYS A 186 4.27 2.45 12.42
C CYS A 186 3.51 3.21 13.52
N GLY A 187 2.62 2.53 14.25
CA GLY A 187 1.88 3.11 15.38
C GLY A 187 1.01 4.30 15.01
N CYS A 188 0.39 4.30 13.83
CA CYS A 188 -0.48 5.37 13.37
C CYS A 188 -1.91 5.15 13.86
N ILE A 189 -2.41 6.00 14.77
CA ILE A 189 -3.62 5.68 15.53
C ILE A 189 -4.90 5.95 14.72
N HIS A 190 -5.07 7.15 14.15
CA HIS A 190 -6.24 7.51 13.33
C HIS A 190 -5.85 7.91 11.91
N LEU A 191 -5.79 6.95 10.98
CA LEU A 191 -5.43 7.16 9.57
C LEU A 191 -6.65 7.00 8.66
N THR A 192 -7.49 8.02 8.46
CA THR A 192 -8.78 7.76 7.77
C THR A 192 -8.58 7.20 6.36
N SER A 193 -7.68 7.77 5.54
CA SER A 193 -7.37 7.26 4.20
C SER A 193 -5.89 7.31 3.83
N LEU A 194 -5.43 6.27 3.11
CA LEU A 194 -4.14 6.24 2.40
C LEU A 194 -4.43 5.97 0.91
N ASN A 195 -4.18 6.96 0.06
CA ASN A 195 -4.42 6.91 -1.38
C ASN A 195 -3.10 7.03 -2.15
N MET A 196 -2.84 6.06 -3.03
CA MET A 196 -1.64 5.95 -3.84
C MET A 196 -2.07 5.82 -5.31
N CYS A 197 -1.73 6.81 -6.15
CA CYS A 197 -2.17 6.88 -7.55
C CYS A 197 -1.00 7.10 -8.50
N GLY A 198 -0.85 6.26 -9.52
CA GLY A 198 0.22 6.38 -10.52
C GLY A 198 1.63 6.11 -9.98
N CYS A 199 1.76 5.30 -8.92
CA CYS A 199 3.03 4.99 -8.27
C CYS A 199 3.72 3.79 -8.95
N ILE A 200 4.34 4.01 -10.12
CA ILE A 200 4.73 2.95 -11.08
C ILE A 200 5.58 1.84 -10.43
N TYR A 201 6.57 2.19 -9.60
CA TYR A 201 7.41 1.24 -8.87
C TYR A 201 7.34 1.47 -7.36
N LEU A 202 6.95 0.45 -6.61
CA LEU A 202 6.99 0.43 -5.15
C LEU A 202 7.70 -0.85 -4.64
N THR A 203 8.89 -0.76 -4.02
CA THR A 203 9.51 -2.02 -3.52
C THR A 203 8.77 -2.56 -2.29
N SER A 204 8.42 -1.71 -1.31
CA SER A 204 7.72 -2.17 -0.10
C SER A 204 6.74 -1.16 0.50
N LEU A 205 5.58 -1.67 0.94
CA LEU A 205 4.62 -0.96 1.77
C LEU A 205 4.42 -1.76 3.07
N ASN A 206 4.86 -1.20 4.20
CA ASN A 206 4.78 -1.82 5.52
C ASN A 206 3.92 -0.97 6.46
N MET A 207 2.80 -1.52 6.91
CA MET A 207 1.89 -0.89 7.88
C MET A 207 1.87 -1.73 9.16
N CYS A 208 2.28 -1.16 10.29
CA CYS A 208 2.35 -1.86 11.58
C CYS A 208 1.60 -1.08 12.67
N GLY A 209 0.70 -1.75 13.39
CA GLY A 209 -0.05 -1.15 14.51
C GLY A 209 -0.91 0.05 14.10
N CYS A 210 -1.51 0.02 12.91
CA CYS A 210 -2.36 1.09 12.40
C CYS A 210 -3.81 0.89 12.84
N ILE A 211 -4.23 1.55 13.93
CA ILE A 211 -5.45 1.18 14.67
C ILE A 211 -6.71 1.52 13.87
N HIS A 212 -6.92 2.79 13.52
CA HIS A 212 -8.04 3.28 12.73
C HIS A 212 -7.59 3.76 11.35
N LEU A 213 -6.89 2.89 10.61
CA LEU A 213 -6.92 2.93 9.15
C LEU A 213 -8.38 2.67 8.71
N THR A 214 -8.94 3.33 7.68
CA THR A 214 -10.26 2.91 7.13
C THR A 214 -10.18 2.42 5.69
N SER A 215 -9.53 3.18 4.80
CA SER A 215 -9.34 2.79 3.40
C SER A 215 -7.88 2.88 2.95
N LEU A 216 -7.36 1.82 2.35
CA LEU A 216 -6.12 1.82 1.57
C LEU A 216 -6.46 1.61 0.09
N ASN A 217 -6.16 2.60 -0.75
CA ASN A 217 -6.45 2.58 -2.17
C ASN A 217 -5.16 2.75 -2.98
N MET A 218 -4.86 1.79 -3.86
CA MET A 218 -3.66 1.71 -4.68
C MET A 218 -4.06 1.57 -6.16
N CYS A 219 -3.88 2.61 -6.95
CA CYS A 219 -4.28 2.67 -8.36
C CYS A 219 -3.07 2.92 -9.28
N GLY A 220 -2.83 2.03 -10.23
CA GLY A 220 -1.75 2.15 -11.23
C GLY A 220 -0.35 1.85 -10.67
N CYS A 221 -0.24 1.07 -9.60
CA CYS A 221 1.03 0.71 -8.98
C CYS A 221 1.67 -0.51 -9.67
N ILE A 222 2.21 -0.31 -10.88
CA ILE A 222 2.58 -1.38 -11.83
C ILE A 222 3.46 -2.49 -11.20
N TYR A 223 4.47 -2.13 -10.41
CA TYR A 223 5.35 -3.07 -9.72
C TYR A 223 5.31 -2.87 -8.20
N LEU A 224 4.99 -3.93 -7.46
CA LEU A 224 5.03 -4.00 -6.01
C LEU A 224 5.75 -5.26 -5.52
N THR A 225 6.84 -5.17 -4.76
CA THR A 225 7.49 -6.41 -4.26
C THR A 225 6.77 -6.94 -3.01
N SER A 226 6.45 -6.08 -2.04
CA SER A 226 5.75 -6.53 -0.83
C SER A 226 4.76 -5.50 -0.28
N LEU A 227 3.58 -6.00 0.13
CA LEU A 227 2.59 -5.30 0.95
C LEU A 227 2.42 -6.08 2.25
N ASN A 228 2.88 -5.51 3.37
CA ASN A 228 2.85 -6.12 4.69
C ASN A 228 1.97 -5.29 5.63
N MET A 229 0.88 -5.87 6.13
CA MET A 229 -0.08 -5.23 7.04
C MET A 229 -0.12 -6.02 8.35
N CYS A 230 0.33 -5.44 9.46
CA CYS A 230 0.38 -6.10 10.77
C CYS A 230 -0.38 -5.30 11.83
N GLY A 231 -1.33 -5.93 12.53
CA GLY A 231 -2.10 -5.29 13.60
C GLY A 231 -2.93 -4.08 13.12
N CYS A 232 -3.46 -4.13 11.91
CA CYS A 232 -4.27 -3.06 11.32
C CYS A 232 -5.75 -3.27 11.69
N ILE A 233 -6.16 -2.76 12.86
CA ILE A 233 -7.39 -3.20 13.53
C ILE A 233 -8.67 -2.85 12.74
N HIS A 234 -8.89 -1.57 12.44
CA HIS A 234 -10.13 -1.07 11.83
C HIS A 234 -10.08 -0.75 10.33
N LEU A 235 -9.01 -1.13 9.63
CA LEU A 235 -8.97 -1.11 8.15
C LEU A 235 -10.24 -1.78 7.63
N THR A 236 -11.07 -1.13 6.82
CA THR A 236 -12.31 -1.73 6.29
C THR A 236 -12.17 -2.16 4.83
N SER A 237 -11.43 -1.39 4.03
CA SER A 237 -11.27 -1.63 2.59
C SER A 237 -9.82 -1.51 2.14
N LEU A 238 -9.33 -2.55 1.46
CA LEU A 238 -8.08 -2.54 0.70
C LEU A 238 -8.40 -2.76 -0.78
N ASN A 239 -8.13 -1.74 -1.60
CA ASN A 239 -8.37 -1.75 -3.04
C ASN A 239 -7.06 -1.57 -3.81
N MET A 240 -6.75 -2.50 -4.73
CA MET A 240 -5.53 -2.51 -5.54
C MET A 240 -5.87 -2.72 -7.02
N CYS A 241 -5.89 -1.63 -7.80
CA CYS A 241 -6.26 -1.62 -9.21
C CYS A 241 -5.05 -1.34 -10.11
N GLY A 242 -4.78 -2.22 -11.08
CA GLY A 242 -3.69 -2.07 -12.05
C GLY A 242 -2.29 -2.41 -11.52
N CYS A 243 -2.21 -3.19 -10.43
CA CYS A 243 -0.94 -3.59 -9.82
C CYS A 243 -0.32 -4.81 -10.52
N ILE A 244 0.20 -4.63 -11.75
CA ILE A 244 0.57 -5.72 -12.68
C ILE A 244 1.43 -6.82 -12.04
N HIS A 245 2.43 -6.47 -11.24
CA HIS A 245 3.27 -7.44 -10.51
C HIS A 245 3.22 -7.18 -9.00
N LEU A 246 2.90 -8.22 -8.22
CA LEU A 246 2.92 -8.23 -6.76
C LEU A 246 3.65 -9.48 -6.23
N THR A 247 4.85 -9.40 -5.66
CA THR A 247 5.50 -10.66 -5.18
C THR A 247 4.80 -11.21 -3.94
N SER A 248 4.39 -10.36 -3.00
CA SER A 248 3.73 -10.81 -1.76
C SER A 248 2.74 -9.81 -1.18
N LEU A 249 1.58 -10.31 -0.74
CA LEU A 249 0.64 -9.64 0.15
C LEU A 249 0.54 -10.45 1.44
N ASN A 250 1.05 -9.91 2.55
CA ASN A 250 1.00 -10.53 3.87
C ASN A 250 0.17 -9.65 4.82
N MET A 251 -0.95 -10.16 5.32
CA MET A 251 -1.79 -9.45 6.30
C MET A 251 -1.99 -10.29 7.55
N CYS A 252 -1.69 -9.72 8.72
CA CYS A 252 -1.74 -10.38 10.02
C CYS A 252 -2.49 -9.52 11.03
N GLY A 253 -3.50 -10.08 11.71
CA GLY A 253 -4.27 -9.37 12.73
C GLY A 253 -5.08 -8.18 12.20
N CYS A 254 -5.61 -8.29 10.98
CA CYS A 254 -6.45 -7.25 10.36
C CYS A 254 -7.93 -7.51 10.69
N ILE A 255 -8.36 -7.09 11.88
CA ILE A 255 -9.59 -7.59 12.53
C ILE A 255 -10.86 -7.21 11.77
N TYR A 256 -11.07 -5.93 11.46
CA TYR A 256 -12.31 -5.41 10.85
C TYR A 256 -12.21 -5.10 9.35
N LEU A 257 -11.21 -5.66 8.66
CA LEU A 257 -11.18 -5.67 7.19
C LEU A 257 -12.48 -6.30 6.71
N THR A 258 -13.24 -5.65 5.84
CA THR A 258 -14.48 -6.21 5.27
C THR A 258 -14.29 -6.57 3.80
N SER A 259 -13.51 -5.79 3.06
CA SER A 259 -13.27 -5.97 1.62
C SER A 259 -11.79 -5.89 1.25
N LEU A 260 -11.32 -6.91 0.54
CA LEU A 260 -10.05 -6.90 -0.18
C LEU A 260 -10.36 -7.09 -1.67
N ASN A 261 -10.05 -6.10 -2.48
CA ASN A 261 -10.28 -6.09 -3.92
C ASN A 261 -8.97 -5.87 -4.68
N MET A 262 -8.57 -6.83 -5.52
CA MET A 262 -7.41 -6.68 -6.40
C MET A 262 -7.79 -6.96 -7.86
N CYS A 263 -7.66 -5.94 -8.71
CA CYS A 263 -8.08 -5.97 -10.11
C CYS A 263 -6.90 -5.65 -11.04
N GLY A 264 -6.65 -6.52 -12.03
CA GLY A 264 -5.56 -6.36 -13.00
C GLY A 264 -4.16 -6.69 -12.44
N CYS A 265 -4.09 -7.49 -11.37
CA CYS A 265 -2.84 -7.92 -10.75
C CYS A 265 -2.30 -9.20 -11.41
N ILE A 266 -1.71 -9.08 -12.60
CA ILE A 266 -1.35 -10.20 -13.50
C ILE A 266 -0.49 -11.27 -12.83
N TYR A 267 0.51 -10.87 -12.03
CA TYR A 267 1.41 -11.79 -11.32
C TYR A 267 1.31 -11.56 -9.81
N LEU A 268 0.97 -12.61 -9.06
CA LEU A 268 1.00 -12.66 -7.60
C LEU A 268 1.69 -13.93 -7.10
N THR A 269 2.87 -13.85 -6.48
CA THR A 269 3.51 -15.09 -5.98
C THR A 269 2.80 -15.61 -4.72
N SER A 270 2.49 -14.76 -3.74
CA SER A 270 1.86 -15.21 -2.49
C SER A 270 0.86 -14.22 -1.87
N LEU A 271 -0.29 -14.75 -1.45
CA LEU A 271 -1.28 -14.07 -0.61
C LEU A 271 -1.40 -14.80 0.74
N ASN A 272 -0.88 -14.21 1.81
CA ASN A 272 -0.94 -14.76 3.17
C ASN A 272 -1.83 -13.89 4.05
N MET A 273 -2.92 -14.46 4.58
CA MET A 273 -3.88 -13.79 5.46
C MET A 273 -3.96 -14.54 6.79
N CYS A 274 -3.71 -13.89 7.91
CA CYS A 274 -3.74 -14.51 9.24
C CYS A 274 -4.57 -13.66 10.21
N GLY A 275 -5.55 -14.26 10.90
CA GLY A 275 -6.38 -13.57 11.89
C GLY A 275 -7.21 -12.40 11.33
N CYS A 276 -7.66 -12.51 10.08
CA CYS A 276 -8.50 -11.49 9.41
C CYS A 276 -9.99 -11.78 9.68
N ILE A 277 -10.42 -11.52 10.91
CA ILE A 277 -11.66 -12.06 11.50
C ILE A 277 -12.92 -11.69 10.69
N HIS A 278 -13.14 -10.41 10.40
CA HIS A 278 -14.38 -9.92 9.79
C HIS A 278 -14.30 -9.68 8.27
N LEU A 279 -13.27 -10.19 7.59
CA LEU A 279 -13.19 -10.15 6.13
C LEU A 279 -14.45 -10.81 5.57
N THR A 280 -15.23 -10.09 4.75
CA THR A 280 -16.48 -10.62 4.16
C THR A 280 -16.33 -10.91 2.68
N SER A 281 -15.49 -10.17 1.96
CA SER A 281 -15.26 -10.33 0.53
C SER A 281 -13.78 -10.22 0.16
N LEU A 282 -13.27 -11.26 -0.50
CA LEU A 282 -11.98 -11.25 -1.20
C LEU A 282 -12.25 -11.40 -2.70
N ASN A 283 -11.99 -10.35 -3.46
CA ASN A 283 -12.13 -10.33 -4.91
C ASN A 283 -10.77 -10.19 -5.60
N MET A 284 -10.49 -11.12 -6.52
CA MET A 284 -9.25 -11.25 -7.27
C MET A 284 -9.62 -11.38 -8.75
N CYS A 285 -9.46 -10.31 -9.53
CA CYS A 285 -9.87 -10.27 -10.94
C CYS A 285 -8.67 -10.01 -11.87
N GLY A 286 -8.42 -10.93 -12.79
CA GLY A 286 -7.34 -10.83 -13.78
C GLY A 286 -5.97 -11.29 -13.28
N CYS A 287 -5.91 -12.14 -12.26
CA CYS A 287 -4.67 -12.59 -11.63
C CYS A 287 -4.07 -13.83 -12.31
N ILE A 288 -3.62 -13.67 -13.56
CA ILE A 288 -3.17 -14.74 -14.47
C ILE A 288 -2.25 -15.78 -13.81
N HIS A 289 -1.27 -15.35 -13.02
CA HIS A 289 -0.37 -16.24 -12.29
C HIS A 289 -0.46 -15.97 -10.79
N LEU A 290 -0.96 -16.94 -10.02
CA LEU A 290 -1.10 -16.88 -8.56
C LEU A 290 -0.46 -18.10 -7.91
N THR A 291 0.79 -18.04 -7.41
CA THR A 291 1.44 -19.29 -6.95
C THR A 291 0.75 -19.87 -5.70
N SER A 292 0.52 -19.06 -4.66
CA SER A 292 -0.20 -19.53 -3.47
C SER A 292 -1.13 -18.50 -2.82
N VAL A 293 -2.24 -19.01 -2.27
CA VAL A 293 -3.11 -18.32 -1.33
C VAL A 293 -3.17 -19.15 -0.04
N ASN A 294 -2.91 -18.52 1.10
CA ASN A 294 -2.93 -19.16 2.41
C ASN A 294 -3.69 -18.27 3.39
N MET A 295 -4.84 -18.73 3.87
CA MET A 295 -5.71 -17.96 4.77
C MET A 295 -5.97 -18.74 6.06
N CYS A 296 -5.56 -18.18 7.19
CA CYS A 296 -5.67 -18.78 8.51
C CYS A 296 -6.53 -17.90 9.43
N GLY A 297 -7.60 -18.46 10.02
CA GLY A 297 -8.47 -17.74 10.97
C GLY A 297 -9.26 -16.58 10.36
N CYS A 298 -9.66 -16.70 9.08
CA CYS A 298 -10.52 -15.72 8.40
C CYS A 298 -12.00 -16.08 8.62
N ILE A 299 -12.50 -15.78 9.82
CA ILE A 299 -13.73 -16.40 10.37
C ILE A 299 -14.99 -16.12 9.53
N HIS A 300 -15.18 -14.89 9.06
CA HIS A 300 -16.44 -14.43 8.44
C HIS A 300 -16.40 -14.23 6.90
N LEU A 301 -15.47 -14.88 6.19
CA LEU A 301 -15.22 -14.70 4.75
C LEU A 301 -16.38 -15.13 3.86
N THR A 302 -17.48 -14.38 3.81
CA THR A 302 -18.69 -14.79 3.05
C THR A 302 -18.42 -15.12 1.59
N SER A 303 -17.48 -14.42 0.92
CA SER A 303 -17.17 -14.60 -0.49
C SER A 303 -15.67 -14.56 -0.80
N LEU A 304 -15.21 -15.56 -1.56
CA LEU A 304 -13.92 -15.57 -2.25
C LEU A 304 -14.19 -15.71 -3.75
N ASN A 305 -13.85 -14.67 -4.52
CA ASN A 305 -14.02 -14.62 -5.97
C ASN A 305 -12.66 -14.49 -6.66
N MET A 306 -12.29 -15.45 -7.50
CA MET A 306 -11.03 -15.51 -8.23
C MET A 306 -11.31 -15.71 -9.73
N CYS A 307 -11.44 -14.60 -10.46
CA CYS A 307 -11.80 -14.59 -11.88
C CYS A 307 -10.59 -14.31 -12.77
N GLY A 308 -10.34 -15.16 -13.77
CA GLY A 308 -9.24 -15.06 -14.72
C GLY A 308 -7.88 -15.53 -14.17
N CYS A 309 -7.87 -16.34 -13.11
CA CYS A 309 -6.64 -16.78 -12.44
C CYS A 309 -6.06 -18.05 -13.09
N ILE A 310 -5.51 -17.91 -14.30
CA ILE A 310 -5.12 -19.03 -15.19
C ILE A 310 -4.26 -20.11 -14.48
N HIS A 311 -3.27 -19.72 -13.68
CA HIS A 311 -2.44 -20.65 -12.91
C HIS A 311 -2.54 -20.40 -11.41
N LEU A 312 -2.91 -21.45 -10.65
CA LEU A 312 -2.96 -21.47 -9.20
C LEU A 312 -2.32 -22.76 -8.64
N THR A 313 -1.18 -22.67 -7.95
CA THR A 313 -0.55 -23.90 -7.42
C THR A 313 -1.25 -24.38 -6.15
N SER A 314 -1.55 -23.47 -5.22
CA SER A 314 -2.27 -23.83 -3.99
C SER A 314 -3.24 -22.75 -3.48
N LEU A 315 -4.44 -23.17 -3.09
CA LEU A 315 -5.34 -22.42 -2.22
C LEU A 315 -5.54 -23.21 -0.93
N ASN A 316 -4.99 -22.70 0.17
CA ASN A 316 -5.08 -23.27 1.51
C ASN A 316 -5.88 -22.37 2.43
N MET A 317 -6.95 -22.89 3.04
CA MET A 317 -7.81 -22.14 3.95
C MET A 317 -8.02 -22.93 5.24
N CYS A 318 -7.48 -22.42 6.35
CA CYS A 318 -7.53 -23.02 7.68
C CYS A 318 -8.41 -22.18 8.61
N GLY A 319 -9.47 -22.75 9.16
CA GLY A 319 -10.36 -22.07 10.12
C GLY A 319 -11.20 -20.92 9.52
N CYS A 320 -11.57 -21.03 8.24
CA CYS A 320 -12.42 -20.05 7.55
C CYS A 320 -13.91 -20.42 7.73
N ILE A 321 -14.43 -20.19 8.93
CA ILE A 321 -15.67 -20.81 9.44
C ILE A 321 -16.90 -20.58 8.53
N TYR A 322 -17.12 -19.34 8.07
CA TYR A 322 -18.30 -18.93 7.28
C TYR A 322 -17.91 -18.45 5.88
N LEU A 323 -17.80 -19.38 4.91
CA LEU A 323 -17.46 -19.07 3.51
C LEU A 323 -18.60 -19.42 2.56
N THR A 324 -19.64 -18.58 2.46
CA THR A 324 -20.84 -18.93 1.68
C THR A 324 -20.56 -19.25 0.20
N SER A 325 -19.62 -18.54 -0.44
CA SER A 325 -19.27 -18.76 -1.85
C SER A 325 -17.77 -18.75 -2.12
N LEU A 326 -17.26 -19.84 -2.69
CA LEU A 326 -15.98 -19.88 -3.40
C LEU A 326 -16.25 -19.97 -4.90
N ASN A 327 -15.91 -18.92 -5.64
CA ASN A 327 -16.02 -18.84 -7.08
C ASN A 327 -14.64 -18.70 -7.73
N MET A 328 -14.22 -19.68 -8.52
CA MET A 328 -12.98 -19.64 -9.29
C MET A 328 -13.28 -19.90 -10.77
N CYS A 329 -13.32 -18.83 -11.57
CA CYS A 329 -13.72 -18.88 -12.97
C CYS A 329 -12.56 -18.49 -13.89
N GLY A 330 -12.25 -19.32 -14.88
CA GLY A 330 -11.12 -19.12 -15.79
C GLY A 330 -9.76 -19.55 -15.21
N CYS A 331 -9.77 -20.41 -14.19
CA CYS A 331 -8.55 -21.06 -13.69
C CYS A 331 -8.26 -22.31 -14.52
N ILE A 332 -7.10 -22.41 -15.16
CA ILE A 332 -6.75 -23.55 -16.04
C ILE A 332 -5.89 -24.58 -15.30
N TYR A 333 -5.14 -24.17 -14.27
CA TYR A 333 -4.31 -25.07 -13.46
C TYR A 333 -4.55 -24.83 -11.98
N LEU A 334 -4.94 -25.88 -11.25
CA LEU A 334 -5.13 -25.90 -9.80
C LEU A 334 -4.51 -27.16 -9.18
N THR A 335 -3.24 -27.12 -8.77
CA THR A 335 -2.59 -28.32 -8.21
C THR A 335 -3.25 -28.75 -6.88
N SER A 336 -3.58 -27.79 -6.01
CA SER A 336 -4.21 -28.10 -4.71
C SER A 336 -5.21 -27.06 -4.23
N LEU A 337 -6.36 -27.55 -3.78
CA LEU A 337 -7.29 -26.81 -2.93
C LEU A 337 -7.45 -27.58 -1.60
N ASN A 338 -7.20 -26.90 -0.49
CA ASN A 338 -7.35 -27.40 0.87
C ASN A 338 -8.13 -26.39 1.73
N MET A 339 -9.12 -26.86 2.50
CA MET A 339 -10.08 -25.99 3.20
C MET A 339 -10.36 -26.37 4.66
N CYS A 340 -9.36 -26.88 5.38
CA CYS A 340 -9.47 -27.33 6.78
C CYS A 340 -10.27 -26.38 7.71
N GLY A 341 -11.31 -26.88 8.36
CA GLY A 341 -12.03 -26.12 9.40
C GLY A 341 -12.95 -25.00 8.89
N CYS A 342 -13.33 -25.02 7.62
CA CYS A 342 -14.52 -24.32 7.14
C CYS A 342 -15.77 -25.05 7.65
N ILE A 343 -16.81 -24.34 8.10
CA ILE A 343 -18.03 -24.97 8.63
C ILE A 343 -19.22 -24.81 7.66
N TYR A 344 -19.35 -23.65 7.01
CA TYR A 344 -20.43 -23.35 6.09
C TYR A 344 -19.88 -22.92 4.72
N LEU A 345 -20.28 -23.61 3.64
CA LEU A 345 -19.97 -23.24 2.25
C LEU A 345 -21.12 -23.60 1.32
N THR A 346 -22.03 -22.67 1.03
CA THR A 346 -23.22 -23.00 0.21
C THR A 346 -22.90 -23.28 -1.25
N SER A 347 -21.85 -22.66 -1.82
CA SER A 347 -21.49 -22.83 -3.23
C SER A 347 -19.98 -22.92 -3.47
N LEU A 348 -19.52 -24.02 -4.07
CA LEU A 348 -18.21 -24.11 -4.73
C LEU A 348 -18.40 -24.13 -6.25
N ASN A 349 -17.94 -23.09 -6.93
CA ASN A 349 -18.02 -22.96 -8.40
C ASN A 349 -16.61 -22.91 -9.01
N MET A 350 -16.30 -23.85 -9.91
CA MET A 350 -14.96 -24.03 -10.49
C MET A 350 -15.02 -23.95 -12.02
N CYS A 351 -15.43 -22.77 -12.51
CA CYS A 351 -15.57 -22.43 -13.94
C CYS A 351 -14.31 -22.70 -14.78
N GLY A 352 -14.30 -23.72 -15.64
CA GLY A 352 -13.24 -23.94 -16.63
C GLY A 352 -11.99 -24.60 -16.07
N CYS A 353 -12.14 -25.43 -15.02
CA CYS A 353 -11.10 -25.93 -14.10
C CYS A 353 -9.77 -26.47 -14.71
N ILE A 354 -9.74 -26.85 -16.00
CA ILE A 354 -8.54 -27.35 -16.73
C ILE A 354 -7.91 -28.60 -16.10
N HIS A 355 -6.91 -28.41 -15.24
CA HIS A 355 -6.19 -29.46 -14.54
C HIS A 355 -6.28 -29.27 -13.02
N GLN A 356 -6.88 -30.23 -12.31
CA GLN A 356 -6.80 -30.32 -10.85
C GLN A 356 -6.29 -31.68 -10.40
N THR A 357 -5.24 -31.70 -9.58
CA THR A 357 -4.61 -32.95 -9.08
C THR A 357 -5.04 -33.31 -7.67
N SER A 358 -5.41 -32.33 -6.84
CA SER A 358 -5.95 -32.59 -5.50
C SER A 358 -7.04 -31.59 -5.12
N LEU A 359 -8.11 -32.13 -4.55
CA LEU A 359 -9.16 -31.38 -3.88
C LEU A 359 -9.30 -32.00 -2.50
N ASN A 360 -8.55 -31.48 -1.53
CA ASN A 360 -8.77 -31.73 -0.12
C ASN A 360 -10.07 -30.97 0.28
N MET A 361 -11.18 -31.55 -0.20
CA MET A 361 -12.56 -31.10 -0.13
C MET A 361 -13.04 -31.09 1.32
N CYS A 362 -12.56 -30.09 2.04
CA CYS A 362 -12.85 -29.80 3.42
C CYS A 362 -13.92 -28.68 3.51
N GLY A 363 -15.17 -28.86 3.12
CA GLY A 363 -15.96 -30.07 2.93
C GLY A 363 -16.33 -30.85 4.20
N CYS A 364 -17.57 -31.36 4.27
CA CYS A 364 -17.93 -32.53 5.07
C CYS A 364 -19.44 -32.69 5.53
N ILE A 365 -20.31 -31.65 5.49
CA ILE A 365 -21.81 -31.71 5.43
C ILE A 365 -22.51 -30.44 4.82
N TYR A 366 -22.46 -29.24 5.41
CA TYR A 366 -23.12 -27.98 4.95
C TYR A 366 -22.60 -27.34 3.64
N LEU A 367 -22.70 -28.03 2.51
CA LEU A 367 -22.73 -27.39 1.18
C LEU A 367 -23.98 -27.80 0.41
N THR A 368 -24.53 -26.88 -0.38
CA THR A 368 -25.79 -27.05 -1.13
C THR A 368 -25.60 -27.06 -2.65
N SER A 369 -24.54 -26.45 -3.18
CA SER A 369 -24.16 -26.53 -4.60
C SER A 369 -22.65 -26.73 -4.85
N LEU A 370 -22.31 -27.67 -5.74
CA LEU A 370 -20.98 -27.86 -6.32
C LEU A 370 -21.14 -27.79 -7.84
N ASN A 371 -20.44 -26.87 -8.51
CA ASN A 371 -20.52 -26.73 -9.96
C ASN A 371 -19.17 -27.00 -10.65
N MET A 372 -18.91 -28.30 -10.84
CA MET A 372 -17.79 -28.90 -11.58
C MET A 372 -17.77 -28.63 -13.09
N CYS A 373 -17.97 -27.39 -13.58
CA CYS A 373 -18.00 -27.08 -15.01
C CYS A 373 -16.60 -27.15 -15.66
N GLY A 374 -16.07 -28.39 -15.78
CA GLY A 374 -14.78 -28.78 -16.36
C GLY A 374 -14.33 -30.20 -15.96
N LEU A 375 -14.37 -30.54 -14.66
CA LEU A 375 -13.84 -31.79 -14.02
C LEU A 375 -13.58 -31.49 -12.52
N TYR A 376 -12.57 -31.96 -11.73
CA TYR A 376 -11.59 -33.06 -11.74
C TYR A 376 -11.18 -33.28 -10.26
N LEU A 377 -11.22 -34.48 -9.66
CA LEU A 377 -11.05 -34.67 -8.20
C LEU A 377 -10.49 -36.06 -7.78
N GLU A 378 -9.69 -36.12 -6.70
CA GLU A 378 -9.69 -37.25 -5.74
C GLU A 378 -10.47 -36.82 -4.48
N ILE A 379 -11.47 -37.61 -4.06
CA ILE A 379 -12.43 -37.21 -3.02
C ILE A 379 -12.42 -38.20 -1.84
N GLY A 380 -11.34 -38.22 -1.06
CA GLY A 380 -11.28 -38.93 0.22
C GLY A 380 -12.12 -38.29 1.34
N LEU A 381 -13.33 -37.79 1.01
CA LEU A 381 -14.23 -36.93 1.81
C LEU A 381 -13.49 -36.10 2.86
N TRP A 382 -13.08 -34.88 2.48
CA TRP A 382 -12.22 -34.03 3.32
C TRP A 382 -12.96 -33.70 4.65
N LEU A 383 -12.33 -33.30 5.77
CA LEU A 383 -13.04 -32.91 7.02
C LEU A 383 -12.31 -31.86 7.89
N SER A 384 -12.91 -30.82 8.48
CA SER A 384 -13.93 -29.86 7.98
C SER A 384 -15.41 -30.30 7.84
N VAL A 385 -16.30 -29.37 7.42
CA VAL A 385 -17.78 -29.52 7.61
C VAL A 385 -18.78 -29.13 6.45
N PRO A 386 -18.42 -28.77 5.19
CA PRO A 386 -19.41 -28.60 4.07
C PRO A 386 -19.44 -29.53 2.78
N LEU A 387 -20.08 -30.74 2.72
CA LEU A 387 -20.00 -31.72 1.57
C LEU A 387 -20.20 -33.26 1.83
N LEU A 388 -20.26 -34.02 0.73
CA LEU A 388 -19.94 -35.43 0.40
C LEU A 388 -20.69 -36.62 1.08
N GLN A 389 -20.29 -37.81 0.59
CA GLN A 389 -20.69 -39.19 0.90
C GLN A 389 -22.19 -39.45 1.05
N VAL A 390 -22.84 -39.87 -0.05
CA VAL A 390 -24.03 -40.73 0.03
C VAL A 390 -23.75 -41.94 0.95
N ARG A 391 -24.75 -42.41 1.72
CA ARG A 391 -24.60 -43.35 2.86
C ARG A 391 -24.00 -42.72 4.13
N ARG A 392 -23.82 -41.40 4.15
CA ARG A 392 -23.62 -40.55 5.34
C ARG A 392 -24.54 -39.32 5.27
N THR A 393 -24.53 -38.68 4.10
CA THR A 393 -25.31 -37.52 3.66
C THR A 393 -26.02 -37.89 2.35
N LEU A 394 -26.36 -36.90 1.49
CA LEU A 394 -27.14 -37.09 0.26
C LEU A 394 -26.26 -37.03 -1.01
N PHE A 395 -26.32 -35.92 -1.76
CA PHE A 395 -25.44 -35.59 -2.89
C PHE A 395 -25.44 -36.57 -4.09
N SER A 396 -26.62 -36.86 -4.62
CA SER A 396 -26.82 -37.45 -5.96
C SER A 396 -26.63 -36.41 -7.08
N LEU A 397 -26.65 -36.86 -8.34
CA LEU A 397 -26.48 -36.03 -9.55
C LEU A 397 -26.16 -36.91 -10.79
N MET A 398 -26.01 -36.28 -11.95
CA MET A 398 -25.80 -36.92 -13.26
C MET A 398 -27.10 -36.98 -14.10
N SER A 399 -26.98 -37.16 -15.43
CA SER A 399 -28.08 -37.29 -16.41
C SER A 399 -27.48 -37.60 -17.80
N SER A 400 -28.30 -37.96 -18.80
CA SER A 400 -27.90 -37.98 -20.22
C SER A 400 -28.78 -38.88 -21.10
N THR A 401 -28.54 -38.88 -22.41
CA THR A 401 -29.27 -39.62 -23.48
C THR A 401 -28.50 -39.48 -24.81
N ARG A 402 -28.73 -40.36 -25.80
CA ARG A 402 -28.18 -40.24 -27.17
C ARG A 402 -28.28 -41.55 -27.96
N THR A 403 -27.24 -41.96 -28.68
CA THR A 403 -27.38 -42.84 -29.86
C THR A 403 -27.51 -44.34 -29.54
N PRO A 404 -26.51 -45.04 -28.96
CA PRO A 404 -25.11 -44.65 -28.76
C PRO A 404 -24.05 -45.03 -29.84
N PRO A 405 -24.30 -45.89 -30.87
CA PRO A 405 -23.26 -46.73 -31.48
C PRO A 405 -22.05 -45.99 -32.07
N GLU A 406 -20.88 -46.65 -31.97
CA GLU A 406 -19.59 -45.97 -31.79
C GLU A 406 -18.68 -45.93 -33.03
N GLY A 407 -18.82 -46.83 -34.00
CA GLY A 407 -18.09 -46.83 -35.28
C GLY A 407 -17.08 -47.98 -35.49
N PRO A 408 -15.79 -47.81 -35.14
CA PRO A 408 -14.72 -48.80 -35.37
C PRO A 408 -13.94 -48.60 -36.70
N GLY A 409 -13.14 -49.59 -37.09
CA GLY A 409 -12.19 -49.52 -38.22
C GLY A 409 -11.36 -50.81 -38.40
N GLY A 410 -10.29 -50.78 -39.20
CA GLY A 410 -9.44 -51.95 -39.48
C GLY A 410 -8.03 -51.63 -40.03
N PRO A 411 -7.13 -52.65 -40.16
CA PRO A 411 -5.70 -52.48 -40.46
C PRO A 411 -5.32 -52.73 -41.94
N GLY A 412 -4.01 -52.62 -42.24
CA GLY A 412 -3.37 -52.99 -43.51
C GLY A 412 -1.99 -53.67 -43.30
N GLY A 413 -1.18 -53.83 -44.35
CA GLY A 413 0.16 -54.43 -44.27
C GLY A 413 1.25 -53.64 -45.04
N GLY A 414 2.51 -53.63 -44.54
CA GLY A 414 3.63 -52.98 -45.26
C GLY A 414 4.91 -52.46 -44.54
N GLU A 415 5.35 -52.98 -43.38
CA GLU A 415 6.77 -53.06 -42.90
C GLU A 415 7.69 -51.82 -42.58
N MET A 416 8.81 -52.09 -41.85
CA MET A 416 9.97 -51.25 -41.38
C MET A 416 9.78 -50.38 -40.10
N GLY A 417 10.80 -49.94 -39.33
CA GLY A 417 12.28 -50.10 -39.34
C GLY A 417 13.01 -49.42 -38.13
N GLU A 418 14.37 -49.46 -38.03
CA GLU A 418 15.23 -48.86 -36.95
C GLU A 418 16.51 -48.17 -37.49
N GLY A 419 17.14 -47.27 -36.72
CA GLY A 419 18.60 -47.01 -36.77
C GLY A 419 19.10 -45.55 -36.83
N GLY A 420 20.29 -45.30 -36.26
CA GLY A 420 21.06 -44.03 -36.38
C GLY A 420 20.97 -43.10 -35.17
N GLY A 421 22.10 -42.51 -34.75
CA GLY A 421 22.18 -41.63 -33.57
C GLY A 421 22.37 -40.14 -33.90
N GLY A 422 21.96 -39.28 -32.97
CA GLY A 422 22.10 -37.81 -32.99
C GLY A 422 21.62 -37.21 -31.67
#